data_AF-A5DWV6-F1
#
_entry.id   AF-A5DWV6-F1
#
_cell.length_a   1.000
_cell.length_b   1.000
_cell.length_c   1.000
_cell.angle_alpha   90.00
_cell.angle_beta   90.00
_cell.angle_gamma   90.00
#
_symmetry.space_group_name_H-M   'P 1'
#
loop_
_entity.id
_entity.type
_entity.pdbx_description
1 polymer ?
#
loop_
_entity_poly.entity_id
_entity_poly.type
_entity_poly.pdbx_seq_one_letter_code
_entity_poly.pdbx_strand_id
1 'polypeptide(L)'
;MFGKLKNKITASSSKTPPPSGDSSETSSLNEKIKNGLSTTHEGDDQQSLSSGASSSKNGLSASTPRYIPFDAPSTESHIPSEPKLTEEQKGMYLKVLKYFQNPDLCISTSEENHKHKIRCSPNDGGLLTAGEKSWLTRECFLRYLRATKWHVEEAIDRIELTLAWRREFGISEPFDKDNEVDGKLTGPENETGKEVILGYDNDSRPCLYLKPGRQNTKTSQRQVQHLVYMLEKVIDYMPSGQDSLALLIDFKAHPVGTQGGKIPPVGTGRQVLHILQTHYPERLGKALLTNIPWLGWTFLKIIHPFIDPLTREKLVFDQPFENYVPKVQLDKDFHGDVNFVYEHDKYWPKMIEISQEKKHKYFTRFEKFGACIGLSEVDLRGDNDELIHPVGTI
;
A
#
# COMPACT_ATOMS: atom_id res chain seq x y z
N MET A 1 -32.13 -5.51 -0.89
CA MET A 1 -32.99 -5.76 0.29
C MET A 1 -32.24 -5.42 1.59
N PHE A 2 -31.72 -4.19 1.73
CA PHE A 2 -31.11 -3.69 2.97
C PHE A 2 -31.37 -2.19 3.06
N GLY A 3 -32.45 -1.81 3.74
CA GLY A 3 -32.93 -0.42 3.76
C GLY A 3 -33.99 -0.21 4.84
N LYS A 4 -33.59 -0.39 6.11
CA LYS A 4 -34.33 -0.04 7.33
C LYS A 4 -33.51 -0.39 8.59
N LEU A 5 -32.44 0.37 8.85
CA LEU A 5 -31.71 0.28 10.15
C LEU A 5 -30.90 1.54 10.51
N LYS A 6 -31.48 2.72 10.21
CA LYS A 6 -31.09 4.02 10.79
C LYS A 6 -32.35 4.78 11.20
N ASN A 7 -32.84 4.56 12.42
CA ASN A 7 -33.80 5.41 13.13
C ASN A 7 -34.10 4.86 14.55
N LYS A 8 -33.15 4.97 15.49
CA LYS A 8 -33.45 4.88 16.94
C LYS A 8 -32.36 5.37 17.92
N ILE A 9 -31.71 6.51 17.68
CA ILE A 9 -30.91 7.20 18.72
C ILE A 9 -31.15 8.71 18.70
N THR A 10 -32.23 9.16 19.33
CA THR A 10 -32.38 10.48 19.96
C THR A 10 -33.52 10.42 20.99
N ALA A 11 -33.35 11.14 22.10
CA ALA A 11 -34.28 11.33 23.23
C ALA A 11 -34.29 10.29 24.38
N SER A 12 -33.52 10.58 25.43
CA SER A 12 -34.02 10.65 26.83
C SER A 12 -32.92 11.20 27.74
N SER A 13 -33.25 12.19 28.57
CA SER A 13 -32.32 12.87 29.47
C SER A 13 -32.55 12.55 30.95
N SER A 14 -31.49 12.72 31.76
CA SER A 14 -31.51 13.04 33.20
C SER A 14 -32.18 12.07 34.20
N LYS A 15 -31.37 11.53 35.14
CA LYS A 15 -31.55 11.70 36.60
C LYS A 15 -30.38 11.10 37.43
N THR A 16 -29.99 11.82 38.47
CA THR A 16 -29.15 11.47 39.65
C THR A 16 -29.91 11.96 40.91
N PRO A 17 -29.46 11.81 42.18
CA PRO A 17 -28.38 11.00 42.80
C PRO A 17 -29.05 9.84 43.61
N PRO A 18 -28.74 9.39 44.87
CA PRO A 18 -27.61 9.56 45.81
C PRO A 18 -26.95 8.23 46.32
N PRO A 19 -25.97 8.26 47.27
CA PRO A 19 -25.14 7.10 47.67
C PRO A 19 -25.19 6.68 49.16
N SER A 20 -24.70 5.47 49.44
CA SER A 20 -24.15 4.93 50.72
C SER A 20 -23.48 3.59 50.39
N GLY A 21 -22.47 3.01 51.04
CA GLY A 21 -21.76 3.21 52.31
C GLY A 21 -21.18 1.81 52.65
N ASP A 22 -19.86 1.61 52.58
CA ASP A 22 -18.93 1.54 53.73
C ASP A 22 -18.69 0.07 54.22
N SER A 23 -17.68 -0.12 55.08
CA SER A 23 -17.01 -1.37 55.52
C SER A 23 -16.09 -2.03 54.46
N SER A 24 -14.78 -2.27 54.62
CA SER A 24 -13.80 -2.39 55.74
C SER A 24 -13.36 -3.84 55.99
N GLU A 25 -12.05 -4.08 55.85
CA GLU A 25 -11.14 -5.03 56.54
C GLU A 25 -9.93 -5.24 55.60
N THR A 26 -8.70 -4.80 55.90
CA THR A 26 -7.71 -5.37 56.85
C THR A 26 -7.39 -6.86 56.56
N SER A 27 -6.16 -7.36 56.53
CA SER A 27 -4.88 -6.79 56.98
C SER A 27 -3.66 -7.40 56.25
N SER A 28 -2.53 -6.72 56.40
CA SER A 28 -1.13 -7.15 56.27
C SER A 28 -0.78 -8.65 56.25
N LEU A 29 0.33 -8.98 55.57
CA LEU A 29 1.52 -9.53 56.25
C LEU A 29 2.82 -9.33 55.43
N ASN A 30 3.92 -9.09 56.15
CA ASN A 30 5.22 -8.66 55.63
C ASN A 30 6.26 -9.79 55.63
N GLU A 31 7.11 -9.79 54.59
CA GLU A 31 8.59 -9.78 54.64
C GLU A 31 9.42 -10.84 55.43
N LYS A 32 10.63 -11.12 54.88
CA LYS A 32 11.80 -11.84 55.46
C LYS A 32 11.74 -13.38 55.29
N ILE A 33 12.84 -14.14 55.18
CA ILE A 33 14.24 -13.98 55.66
C ILE A 33 15.30 -14.33 54.57
N LYS A 34 16.55 -13.93 54.85
CA LYS A 34 17.77 -13.92 54.02
C LYS A 34 18.73 -15.11 54.32
N ASN A 35 19.75 -15.29 53.47
CA ASN A 35 20.98 -16.11 53.63
C ASN A 35 20.82 -17.65 53.55
N GLY A 36 21.74 -18.45 52.99
CA GLY A 36 22.96 -18.17 52.23
C GLY A 36 24.13 -19.11 52.59
N LEU A 37 24.90 -19.64 51.62
CA LEU A 37 26.29 -20.11 51.83
C LEU A 37 27.08 -20.21 50.51
N SER A 38 28.41 -20.22 50.61
CA SER A 38 29.41 -20.18 49.53
C SER A 38 30.40 -21.36 49.63
N THR A 39 31.01 -21.76 48.51
CA THR A 39 32.36 -22.35 48.35
C THR A 39 32.62 -22.53 46.85
N THR A 40 33.45 -21.74 46.16
CA THR A 40 34.93 -21.82 46.05
C THR A 40 35.49 -23.12 45.47
N HIS A 41 36.11 -23.03 44.28
CA HIS A 41 37.38 -23.69 43.98
C HIS A 41 38.12 -22.96 42.83
N GLU A 42 39.35 -22.55 43.11
CA GLU A 42 40.35 -22.11 42.12
C GLU A 42 41.31 -23.26 41.80
N GLY A 43 42.06 -23.14 40.69
CA GLY A 43 43.13 -24.07 40.30
C GLY A 43 43.69 -23.73 38.92
N ASP A 44 44.80 -22.98 38.89
CA ASP A 44 45.61 -22.74 37.68
C ASP A 44 46.33 -24.02 37.22
N ASP A 45 46.65 -24.13 35.92
CA ASP A 45 48.02 -24.46 35.51
C ASP A 45 48.35 -24.14 34.03
N GLN A 46 49.64 -24.20 33.69
CA GLN A 46 50.27 -23.43 32.60
C GLN A 46 50.37 -24.09 31.20
N GLN A 47 50.48 -23.21 30.19
CA GLN A 47 51.22 -23.31 28.91
C GLN A 47 51.44 -24.67 28.21
N SER A 48 51.03 -24.74 26.94
CA SER A 48 51.94 -25.22 25.88
C SER A 48 51.65 -24.57 24.51
N LEU A 49 52.71 -24.25 23.78
CA LEU A 49 52.65 -23.78 22.39
C LEU A 49 52.53 -24.98 21.44
N SER A 50 51.56 -24.96 20.53
CA SER A 50 51.70 -25.68 19.26
C SER A 50 51.00 -24.95 18.12
N SER A 51 51.70 -24.85 17.00
CA SER A 51 51.25 -24.18 15.78
C SER A 51 50.28 -25.07 15.00
N GLY A 52 48.97 -24.79 15.09
CA GLY A 52 47.94 -25.40 14.26
C GLY A 52 47.41 -24.41 13.22
N ALA A 53 47.68 -24.64 11.94
CA ALA A 53 47.09 -23.85 10.86
C ALA A 53 45.58 -24.15 10.77
N SER A 54 44.75 -23.21 11.24
CA SER A 54 43.30 -23.27 11.12
C SER A 54 42.81 -22.23 10.13
N SER A 55 42.49 -22.70 8.92
CA SER A 55 41.67 -21.93 7.98
C SER A 55 40.23 -21.82 8.50
N SER A 56 39.51 -20.79 8.04
CA SER A 56 38.07 -20.57 8.26
C SER A 56 37.66 -19.89 9.55
N LYS A 57 37.54 -18.55 9.47
CA LYS A 57 36.24 -17.87 9.56
C LYS A 57 36.38 -16.45 9.01
N ASN A 58 36.02 -16.27 7.74
CA ASN A 58 35.62 -14.94 7.27
C ASN A 58 34.41 -14.54 8.11
N GLY A 59 34.57 -13.54 8.97
CA GLY A 59 33.42 -12.91 9.60
C GLY A 59 32.56 -12.31 8.50
N LEU A 60 31.33 -12.80 8.35
CA LEU A 60 30.32 -12.03 7.64
C LEU A 60 30.19 -10.72 8.43
N SER A 61 30.58 -9.62 7.81
CA SER A 61 30.19 -8.29 8.28
C SER A 61 28.67 -8.29 8.34
N ALA A 62 28.11 -8.27 9.55
CA ALA A 62 26.66 -8.23 9.72
C ALA A 62 26.17 -6.92 9.12
N SER A 63 25.51 -6.99 7.96
CA SER A 63 25.06 -5.80 7.24
C SER A 63 24.20 -4.93 8.16
N THR A 64 24.44 -3.62 8.14
CA THR A 64 23.82 -2.70 9.10
C THR A 64 22.29 -2.76 8.98
N PRO A 65 21.53 -2.92 10.08
CA PRO A 65 20.07 -2.97 10.03
C PRO A 65 19.46 -1.72 9.37
N ARG A 66 18.55 -1.92 8.42
CA ARG A 66 17.72 -0.88 7.82
C ARG A 66 16.32 -0.93 8.40
N TYR A 67 15.83 0.20 8.88
CA TYR A 67 14.50 0.34 9.51
C TYR A 67 13.47 1.07 8.63
N ILE A 68 13.93 1.73 7.56
CA ILE A 68 13.14 2.67 6.77
C ILE A 68 13.18 2.31 5.27
N PRO A 69 12.16 2.68 4.48
CA PRO A 69 12.12 2.45 3.04
C PRO A 69 13.32 3.03 2.25
N PHE A 70 13.45 2.61 1.00
CA PHE A 70 14.26 3.31 0.01
C PHE A 70 13.43 4.44 -0.61
N ASP A 71 14.08 5.55 -0.92
CA ASP A 71 13.53 6.75 -1.52
C ASP A 71 13.62 6.78 -3.06
N ALA A 72 14.52 5.99 -3.65
CA ALA A 72 14.71 5.88 -5.10
C ALA A 72 15.07 4.45 -5.54
N PRO A 73 14.84 4.08 -6.82
CA PRO A 73 15.35 2.85 -7.41
C PRO A 73 16.89 2.74 -7.36
N SER A 74 17.41 1.52 -7.44
CA SER A 74 18.84 1.28 -7.53
C SER A 74 19.39 1.66 -8.91
N THR A 75 20.72 1.79 -9.04
CA THR A 75 21.39 1.93 -10.35
C THR A 75 21.35 0.65 -11.20
N GLU A 76 20.91 -0.47 -10.63
CA GLU A 76 20.66 -1.74 -11.35
C GLU A 76 19.24 -1.82 -11.91
N SER A 77 18.33 -0.97 -11.42
CA SER A 77 16.96 -0.83 -11.94
C SER A 77 16.95 0.10 -13.16
N HIS A 78 16.01 -0.12 -14.08
CA HIS A 78 15.77 0.76 -15.23
C HIS A 78 14.29 1.15 -15.33
N ILE A 79 13.98 2.24 -16.04
CA ILE A 79 12.59 2.61 -16.37
C ILE A 79 12.27 2.01 -17.75
N PRO A 80 11.25 1.14 -17.89
CA PRO A 80 10.85 0.63 -19.19
C PRO A 80 10.36 1.75 -20.11
N SER A 81 10.67 1.66 -21.40
CA SER A 81 10.13 2.56 -22.42
C SER A 81 8.61 2.40 -22.54
N GLU A 82 7.90 3.52 -22.60
CA GLU A 82 6.44 3.50 -22.80
C GLU A 82 6.06 2.88 -24.17
N PRO A 83 5.03 2.01 -24.24
CA PRO A 83 4.50 1.52 -25.51
C PRO A 83 3.97 2.65 -26.39
N LYS A 84 4.40 2.70 -27.66
CA LYS A 84 3.90 3.69 -28.63
C LYS A 84 2.42 3.47 -28.92
N LEU A 85 1.63 4.54 -28.83
CA LEU A 85 0.20 4.52 -29.16
C LEU A 85 -0.04 4.63 -30.67
N THR A 86 -1.04 3.92 -31.18
CA THR A 86 -1.55 4.09 -32.55
C THR A 86 -2.38 5.38 -32.64
N GLU A 87 -2.49 5.99 -33.83
CA GLU A 87 -3.27 7.23 -34.01
C GLU A 87 -4.76 7.08 -33.60
N GLU A 88 -5.32 5.88 -33.71
CA GLU A 88 -6.66 5.55 -33.16
C GLU A 88 -6.68 5.65 -31.63
N GLN A 89 -5.71 5.05 -30.95
CA GLN A 89 -5.53 5.13 -29.50
C GLN A 89 -5.31 6.57 -29.03
N LYS A 90 -4.58 7.39 -29.79
CA LYS A 90 -4.43 8.84 -29.52
C LYS A 90 -5.79 9.54 -29.61
N GLY A 91 -6.56 9.27 -30.66
CA GLY A 91 -7.91 9.81 -30.83
C GLY A 91 -8.87 9.40 -29.69
N MET A 92 -8.72 8.19 -29.14
CA MET A 92 -9.47 7.71 -27.98
C MET A 92 -9.04 8.42 -26.68
N TYR A 93 -7.74 8.57 -26.45
CA TYR A 93 -7.18 9.34 -25.34
C TYR A 93 -7.70 10.79 -25.33
N LEU A 94 -7.66 11.47 -26.48
CA LEU A 94 -8.13 12.86 -26.60
C LEU A 94 -9.63 13.02 -26.32
N LYS A 95 -10.45 12.00 -26.60
CA LYS A 95 -11.89 12.01 -26.23
C LYS A 95 -12.07 11.94 -24.71
N VAL A 96 -11.35 11.04 -24.02
CA VAL A 96 -11.39 10.93 -22.55
C VAL A 96 -10.87 12.22 -21.90
N LEU A 97 -9.73 12.74 -22.36
CA LEU A 97 -9.16 13.99 -21.89
C LEU A 97 -10.16 15.15 -22.01
N LYS A 98 -10.77 15.32 -23.19
CA LYS A 98 -11.76 16.38 -23.45
C LYS A 98 -13.02 16.24 -22.58
N TYR A 99 -13.44 15.01 -22.28
CA TYR A 99 -14.57 14.77 -21.37
C TYR A 99 -14.28 15.33 -19.97
N PHE A 100 -13.15 14.94 -19.38
CA PHE A 100 -12.79 15.37 -18.02
C PHE A 100 -12.36 16.84 -17.93
N GLN A 101 -11.90 17.45 -19.03
CA GLN A 101 -11.62 18.89 -19.11
C GLN A 101 -12.87 19.78 -19.20
N ASN A 102 -14.09 19.23 -19.25
CA ASN A 102 -15.32 20.02 -19.18
C ASN A 102 -15.45 20.70 -17.80
N PRO A 103 -15.46 22.05 -17.70
CA PRO A 103 -15.54 22.75 -16.42
C PRO A 103 -16.86 22.51 -15.67
N ASP A 104 -17.93 22.16 -16.39
CA ASP A 104 -19.26 21.90 -15.82
C ASP A 104 -19.46 20.43 -15.38
N LEU A 105 -18.41 19.60 -15.50
CA LEU A 105 -18.49 18.18 -15.16
C LEU A 105 -18.69 17.99 -13.64
N CYS A 106 -19.85 17.43 -13.29
CA CYS A 106 -20.19 17.04 -11.92
C CYS A 106 -20.15 15.52 -11.77
N ILE A 107 -19.37 15.06 -10.79
CA ILE A 107 -19.19 13.66 -10.41
C ILE A 107 -20.06 13.33 -9.19
N SER A 108 -20.48 12.07 -9.08
CA SER A 108 -21.22 11.54 -7.93
C SER A 108 -20.36 11.54 -6.66
N THR A 109 -20.99 11.53 -5.48
CA THR A 109 -20.30 11.45 -4.17
C THR A 109 -20.10 10.05 -3.63
N SER A 110 -20.66 9.02 -4.28
CA SER A 110 -20.50 7.62 -3.90
C SER A 110 -20.64 6.66 -5.08
N GLU A 111 -20.11 5.45 -4.93
CA GLU A 111 -20.19 4.41 -5.95
C GLU A 111 -21.66 4.04 -6.26
N GLU A 112 -22.50 3.99 -5.23
CA GLU A 112 -23.94 3.68 -5.37
C GLU A 112 -24.72 4.80 -6.08
N ASN A 113 -24.38 6.07 -5.82
CA ASN A 113 -24.98 7.20 -6.51
C ASN A 113 -24.63 7.17 -8.01
N HIS A 114 -23.36 6.87 -8.34
CA HIS A 114 -22.92 6.71 -9.73
C HIS A 114 -23.67 5.60 -10.46
N LYS A 115 -23.78 4.40 -9.85
CA LYS A 115 -24.53 3.26 -10.41
C LYS A 115 -26.00 3.58 -10.70
N HIS A 116 -26.62 4.45 -9.90
CA HIS A 116 -27.99 4.91 -10.10
C HIS A 116 -28.10 6.17 -10.97
N LYS A 117 -26.99 6.64 -11.56
CA LYS A 117 -26.88 7.87 -12.36
C LYS A 117 -27.32 9.14 -11.63
N ILE A 118 -27.18 9.15 -10.30
CA ILE A 118 -27.47 10.29 -9.43
C ILE A 118 -26.25 11.20 -9.42
N ARG A 119 -26.24 12.20 -10.31
CA ARG A 119 -25.21 13.24 -10.34
C ARG A 119 -25.48 14.31 -9.28
N CYS A 120 -24.42 14.75 -8.61
CA CYS A 120 -24.47 15.90 -7.71
C CYS A 120 -24.59 17.22 -8.50
N SER A 121 -25.17 18.26 -7.92
CA SER A 121 -25.09 19.60 -8.52
C SER A 121 -23.74 20.26 -8.21
N PRO A 122 -23.35 21.34 -8.91
CA PRO A 122 -22.17 22.12 -8.55
C PRO A 122 -22.16 22.61 -7.10
N ASN A 123 -23.35 22.88 -6.53
CA ASN A 123 -23.52 23.36 -5.17
C ASN A 123 -23.42 22.25 -4.10
N ASP A 124 -23.53 20.98 -4.51
CA ASP A 124 -23.48 19.80 -3.63
C ASP A 124 -22.10 19.13 -3.62
N GLY A 125 -21.04 19.86 -3.97
CA GLY A 125 -19.69 19.30 -4.12
C GLY A 125 -19.50 18.42 -5.37
N GLY A 126 -20.36 18.56 -6.38
CA GLY A 126 -20.27 17.76 -7.61
C GLY A 126 -19.01 18.03 -8.44
N LEU A 127 -18.52 19.26 -8.47
CA LEU A 127 -17.35 19.67 -9.27
C LEU A 127 -16.06 18.97 -8.83
N LEU A 128 -15.10 18.86 -9.75
CA LEU A 128 -13.78 18.28 -9.49
C LEU A 128 -12.91 19.21 -8.61
N THR A 129 -12.41 18.69 -7.48
CA THR A 129 -11.45 19.39 -6.61
C THR A 129 -10.07 19.50 -7.26
N ALA A 130 -9.17 20.32 -6.69
CA ALA A 130 -7.78 20.39 -7.15
C ALA A 130 -7.05 19.04 -6.95
N GLY A 131 -7.35 18.32 -5.86
CA GLY A 131 -6.84 16.97 -5.61
C GLY A 131 -7.24 16.00 -6.73
N GLU A 132 -8.53 15.97 -7.08
CA GLU A 132 -9.06 15.11 -8.14
C GLU A 132 -8.48 15.47 -9.52
N LYS A 133 -8.35 16.77 -9.83
CA LYS A 133 -7.68 17.24 -11.07
C LYS A 133 -6.22 16.78 -11.14
N SER A 134 -5.51 16.75 -10.01
CA SER A 134 -4.13 16.25 -9.94
C SER A 134 -4.01 14.72 -10.08
N TRP A 135 -5.10 13.98 -9.82
CA TRP A 135 -5.18 12.52 -10.02
C TRP A 135 -5.56 12.13 -11.45
N LEU A 136 -6.30 12.99 -12.16
CA LEU A 136 -6.72 12.83 -13.56
C LEU A 136 -5.57 13.14 -14.55
N THR A 137 -4.52 12.32 -14.50
CA THR A 137 -3.32 12.41 -15.34
C THR A 137 -3.48 11.74 -16.70
N ARG A 138 -2.54 12.03 -17.60
CA ARG A 138 -2.33 11.30 -18.86
C ARG A 138 -2.32 9.78 -18.64
N GLU A 139 -1.49 9.31 -17.72
CA GLU A 139 -1.30 7.88 -17.44
C GLU A 139 -2.51 7.29 -16.72
N CYS A 140 -3.25 8.07 -15.93
CA CYS A 140 -4.55 7.66 -15.41
C CYS A 140 -5.49 7.30 -16.55
N PHE A 141 -5.70 8.19 -17.53
CA PHE A 141 -6.54 7.91 -18.69
C PHE A 141 -6.05 6.69 -19.48
N LEU A 142 -4.74 6.54 -19.67
CA LEU A 142 -4.18 5.37 -20.36
C LEU A 142 -4.39 4.06 -19.59
N ARG A 143 -4.27 4.03 -18.25
CA ARG A 143 -4.57 2.84 -17.44
C ARG A 143 -6.03 2.40 -17.60
N TYR A 144 -6.98 3.33 -17.54
CA TYR A 144 -8.39 3.01 -17.73
C TYR A 144 -8.69 2.58 -19.17
N LEU A 145 -8.16 3.27 -20.18
CA LEU A 145 -8.30 2.88 -21.59
C LEU A 145 -7.74 1.49 -21.87
N ARG A 146 -6.56 1.13 -21.36
CA ARG A 146 -6.04 -0.24 -21.48
C ARG A 146 -6.96 -1.26 -20.81
N ALA A 147 -7.41 -0.98 -19.59
CA ALA A 147 -8.27 -1.89 -18.82
C ALA A 147 -9.67 -2.10 -19.43
N THR A 148 -10.22 -1.12 -20.15
CA THR A 148 -11.48 -1.25 -20.90
C THR A 148 -11.28 -1.66 -22.36
N LYS A 149 -10.08 -2.14 -22.73
CA LYS A 149 -9.76 -2.56 -24.10
C LYS A 149 -10.06 -1.48 -25.14
N TRP A 150 -9.76 -0.23 -24.77
CA TRP A 150 -9.92 1.00 -25.54
C TRP A 150 -11.38 1.43 -25.83
N HIS A 151 -12.36 0.90 -25.09
CA HIS A 151 -13.73 1.42 -25.10
C HIS A 151 -13.80 2.75 -24.32
N VAL A 152 -13.95 3.86 -25.05
CA VAL A 152 -13.93 5.24 -24.51
C VAL A 152 -15.02 5.48 -23.47
N GLU A 153 -16.27 5.14 -23.78
CA GLU A 153 -17.41 5.36 -22.85
C GLU A 153 -17.27 4.55 -21.56
N GLU A 154 -16.76 3.31 -21.66
CA GLU A 154 -16.48 2.46 -20.49
C GLU A 154 -15.31 3.01 -19.66
N ALA A 155 -14.27 3.56 -20.32
CA ALA A 155 -13.16 4.20 -19.62
C ALA A 155 -13.65 5.42 -18.83
N ILE A 156 -14.49 6.26 -19.44
CA ILE A 156 -15.10 7.42 -18.79
C ILE A 156 -15.94 6.99 -17.59
N ASP A 157 -16.89 6.06 -17.77
CA ASP A 157 -17.75 5.57 -16.69
C ASP A 157 -16.95 5.00 -15.51
N ARG A 158 -15.90 4.22 -15.77
CA ARG A 158 -15.03 3.67 -14.73
C ARG A 158 -14.17 4.70 -14.00
N ILE A 159 -13.79 5.79 -14.67
CA ILE A 159 -13.08 6.92 -14.03
C ILE A 159 -14.06 7.68 -13.12
N GLU A 160 -15.26 8.03 -13.61
CA GLU A 160 -16.30 8.68 -12.79
C GLU A 160 -16.66 7.83 -11.56
N LEU A 161 -16.89 6.52 -11.74
CA LEU A 161 -17.13 5.54 -10.69
C LEU A 161 -16.01 5.52 -9.65
N THR A 162 -14.75 5.64 -10.08
CA THR A 162 -13.60 5.62 -9.17
C THR A 162 -13.43 6.92 -8.42
N LEU A 163 -13.65 8.08 -9.05
CA LEU A 163 -13.69 9.36 -8.33
C LEU A 163 -14.78 9.36 -7.26
N ALA A 164 -15.98 8.89 -7.59
CA ALA A 164 -17.09 8.76 -6.65
C ALA A 164 -16.77 7.78 -5.50
N TRP A 165 -16.11 6.65 -5.78
CA TRP A 165 -15.60 5.75 -4.74
C TRP A 165 -14.50 6.40 -3.87
N ARG A 166 -13.56 7.15 -4.44
CA ARG A 166 -12.49 7.83 -3.67
C ARG A 166 -13.07 8.84 -2.67
N ARG A 167 -14.13 9.56 -3.06
CA ARG A 167 -14.91 10.44 -2.18
C ARG A 167 -15.56 9.65 -1.03
N GLU A 168 -16.33 8.61 -1.34
CA GLU A 168 -17.01 7.75 -0.36
C GLU A 168 -16.06 6.99 0.57
N PHE A 169 -14.89 6.60 0.08
CA PHE A 169 -13.87 5.88 0.86
C PHE A 169 -12.97 6.83 1.67
N GLY A 170 -13.09 8.15 1.48
CA GLY A 170 -12.32 9.15 2.21
C GLY A 170 -10.84 9.19 1.83
N ILE A 171 -10.53 9.09 0.53
CA ILE A 171 -9.18 9.19 -0.07
C ILE A 171 -9.12 10.14 -1.28
N SER A 172 -10.07 11.08 -1.40
CA SER A 172 -10.12 12.04 -2.53
C SER A 172 -9.07 13.14 -2.45
N GLU A 173 -8.60 13.49 -1.24
CA GLU A 173 -7.73 14.64 -1.03
C GLU A 173 -6.25 14.32 -1.27
N PRO A 174 -5.45 15.32 -1.69
CA PRO A 174 -4.07 15.07 -2.11
C PRO A 174 -3.13 14.71 -0.95
N PHE A 175 -3.42 15.11 0.29
CA PHE A 175 -2.54 14.92 1.45
C PHE A 175 -3.19 14.07 2.54
N ASP A 176 -2.37 13.36 3.32
CA ASP A 176 -2.84 12.36 4.30
C ASP A 176 -3.78 12.96 5.35
N LYS A 177 -3.42 14.16 5.85
CA LYS A 177 -4.10 14.88 6.93
C LYS A 177 -5.54 15.32 6.59
N ASP A 178 -5.86 15.40 5.29
CA ASP A 178 -7.12 15.93 4.77
C ASP A 178 -8.10 14.80 4.39
N ASN A 179 -7.69 13.53 4.56
CA ASN A 179 -8.45 12.33 4.22
C ASN A 179 -9.02 11.63 5.49
N GLU A 180 -10.11 10.88 5.35
CA GLU A 180 -10.65 10.06 6.46
C GLU A 180 -9.84 8.77 6.68
N VAL A 181 -9.23 8.24 5.62
CA VAL A 181 -8.35 7.07 5.68
C VAL A 181 -6.89 7.54 5.65
N ASP A 182 -6.36 7.78 6.84
CA ASP A 182 -5.01 8.30 7.07
C ASP A 182 -4.07 7.27 7.76
N GLY A 183 -2.80 7.65 7.93
CA GLY A 183 -1.80 6.85 8.62
C GLY A 183 -2.06 6.64 10.11
N LYS A 184 -2.94 7.42 10.74
CA LYS A 184 -3.31 7.30 12.15
C LYS A 184 -4.42 6.26 12.35
N LEU A 185 -5.42 6.25 11.49
CA LEU A 185 -6.46 5.23 11.45
C LEU A 185 -5.87 3.86 11.14
N THR A 186 -4.94 3.80 10.18
CA THR A 186 -4.41 2.55 9.65
C THR A 186 -3.15 2.04 10.36
N GLY A 187 -2.39 2.88 11.08
CA GLY A 187 -1.18 2.49 11.82
C GLY A 187 -1.30 1.23 12.68
N PRO A 188 -2.35 1.07 13.52
CA PRO A 188 -2.56 -0.14 14.33
C PRO A 188 -2.70 -1.44 13.52
N GLU A 189 -3.09 -1.36 12.25
CA GLU A 189 -3.11 -2.52 11.36
C GLU A 189 -1.69 -2.96 10.96
N ASN A 190 -0.69 -2.07 10.98
CA ASN A 190 0.67 -2.38 10.58
C ASN A 190 1.70 -2.48 11.72
N GLU A 191 1.32 -2.46 12.99
CA GLU A 191 2.25 -2.61 14.14
C GLU A 191 3.21 -3.81 13.99
N THR A 192 2.77 -4.85 13.28
CA THR A 192 3.55 -6.07 13.00
C THR A 192 4.26 -6.09 11.65
N GLY A 193 4.13 -5.08 10.80
CA GLY A 193 4.73 -5.05 9.46
C GLY A 193 4.18 -6.15 8.55
N LYS A 194 2.85 -6.25 8.46
CA LYS A 194 2.17 -7.20 7.56
C LYS A 194 2.13 -6.71 6.12
N GLU A 195 2.28 -5.40 5.91
CA GLU A 195 2.52 -4.78 4.60
C GLU A 195 3.71 -3.82 4.71
N VAL A 196 4.67 -3.90 3.77
CA VAL A 196 5.93 -3.12 3.83
C VAL A 196 6.31 -2.63 2.43
N ILE A 197 6.60 -1.34 2.29
CA ILE A 197 7.18 -0.73 1.09
C ILE A 197 8.70 -0.73 1.28
N LEU A 198 9.45 -1.43 0.43
CA LEU A 198 10.90 -1.52 0.54
C LEU A 198 11.55 -1.84 -0.81
N GLY A 199 12.28 -0.89 -1.36
CA GLY A 199 13.05 -1.11 -2.58
C GLY A 199 12.20 -1.12 -3.84
N TYR A 200 12.86 -1.36 -4.96
CA TYR A 200 12.30 -1.30 -6.30
C TYR A 200 12.77 -2.51 -7.13
N ASP A 201 11.93 -3.00 -8.03
CA ASP A 201 12.25 -4.13 -8.91
C ASP A 201 13.20 -3.71 -10.06
N ASN A 202 13.58 -4.66 -10.92
CA ASN A 202 14.46 -4.41 -12.07
C ASN A 202 13.91 -3.35 -13.05
N ASP A 203 12.58 -3.19 -13.09
CA ASP A 203 11.85 -2.24 -13.94
C ASP A 203 11.46 -0.97 -13.14
N SER A 204 12.12 -0.74 -11.99
CA SER A 204 11.89 0.39 -11.08
C SER A 204 10.47 0.49 -10.50
N ARG A 205 9.73 -0.62 -10.43
CA ARG A 205 8.44 -0.66 -9.72
C ARG A 205 8.70 -0.66 -8.21
N PRO A 206 8.06 0.21 -7.42
CA PRO A 206 8.16 0.13 -5.97
C PRO A 206 7.60 -1.21 -5.47
N CYS A 207 8.35 -1.86 -4.59
CA CYS A 207 8.02 -3.17 -4.04
C CYS A 207 7.14 -3.05 -2.78
N LEU A 208 5.93 -3.60 -2.84
CA LEU A 208 5.03 -3.79 -1.69
C LEU A 208 5.05 -5.26 -1.27
N TYR A 209 5.69 -5.54 -0.14
CA TYR A 209 5.69 -6.85 0.49
C TYR A 209 4.37 -7.07 1.21
N LEU A 210 3.72 -8.20 0.94
CA LEU A 210 2.54 -8.67 1.65
C LEU A 210 2.95 -9.90 2.45
N LYS A 211 2.93 -9.79 3.79
CA LYS A 211 3.35 -10.84 4.72
C LYS A 211 2.12 -11.31 5.54
N PRO A 212 1.08 -11.94 4.93
CA PRO A 212 -0.18 -12.32 5.58
C PRO A 212 -0.02 -13.18 6.84
N GLY A 213 1.08 -13.95 6.96
CA GLY A 213 1.42 -14.69 8.17
C GLY A 213 1.70 -13.82 9.41
N ARG A 214 1.76 -12.49 9.26
CA ARG A 214 1.97 -11.50 10.33
C ARG A 214 0.67 -10.81 10.79
N GLN A 215 -0.50 -11.25 10.32
CA GLN A 215 -1.81 -10.63 10.64
C GLN A 215 -2.04 -10.44 12.16
N ASN A 216 -2.15 -9.19 12.61
CA ASN A 216 -2.25 -8.82 14.03
C ASN A 216 -3.66 -8.46 14.51
N THR A 217 -4.63 -8.26 13.62
CA THR A 217 -5.96 -7.76 13.97
C THR A 217 -7.09 -8.73 13.59
N LYS A 218 -8.25 -8.54 14.23
CA LYS A 218 -9.50 -9.20 13.83
C LYS A 218 -10.04 -8.56 12.54
N THR A 219 -10.71 -9.36 11.71
CA THR A 219 -11.34 -8.86 10.48
C THR A 219 -12.27 -7.68 10.76
N SER A 220 -12.04 -6.59 10.04
CA SER A 220 -12.78 -5.33 10.16
C SER A 220 -12.63 -4.52 8.87
N GLN A 221 -13.46 -3.48 8.68
CA GLN A 221 -13.32 -2.54 7.56
C GLN A 221 -11.93 -1.87 7.56
N ARG A 222 -11.31 -1.70 8.74
CA ARG A 222 -9.99 -1.08 8.90
C ARG A 222 -8.86 -1.88 8.22
N GLN A 223 -9.02 -3.20 8.06
CA GLN A 223 -8.09 -4.01 7.26
C GLN A 223 -8.15 -3.65 5.76
N VAL A 224 -9.35 -3.35 5.25
CA VAL A 224 -9.54 -2.92 3.86
C VAL A 224 -9.02 -1.49 3.68
N GLN A 225 -9.27 -0.61 4.64
CA GLN A 225 -8.71 0.75 4.67
C GLN A 225 -7.17 0.75 4.73
N HIS A 226 -6.57 -0.13 5.53
CA HIS A 226 -5.12 -0.31 5.58
C HIS A 226 -4.52 -0.75 4.23
N LEU A 227 -5.10 -1.77 3.59
CA LEU A 227 -4.65 -2.23 2.28
C LEU A 227 -4.72 -1.10 1.22
N VAL A 228 -5.85 -0.38 1.18
CA VAL A 228 -6.02 0.76 0.26
C VAL A 228 -5.03 1.89 0.59
N TYR A 229 -4.82 2.19 1.86
CA TYR A 229 -3.83 3.17 2.30
C TYR A 229 -2.42 2.79 1.82
N MET A 230 -1.98 1.54 2.05
CA MET A 230 -0.68 1.04 1.60
C MET A 230 -0.55 1.04 0.07
N LEU A 231 -1.64 0.81 -0.68
CA LEU A 231 -1.67 0.95 -2.14
C LEU A 231 -1.50 2.41 -2.58
N GLU A 232 -2.17 3.38 -1.94
CA GLU A 232 -1.95 4.80 -2.22
C GLU A 232 -0.51 5.20 -1.86
N LYS A 233 0.02 4.76 -0.71
CA LYS A 233 1.39 5.07 -0.29
C LYS A 233 2.42 4.52 -1.28
N VAL A 234 2.29 3.28 -1.76
CA VAL A 234 3.24 2.73 -2.74
C VAL A 234 3.11 3.39 -4.14
N ILE A 235 1.94 3.93 -4.49
CA ILE A 235 1.77 4.77 -5.69
C ILE A 235 2.51 6.11 -5.55
N ASP A 236 2.53 6.73 -4.36
CA ASP A 236 3.34 7.93 -4.13
C ASP A 236 4.86 7.65 -4.26
N TYR A 237 5.31 6.41 -4.05
CA TYR A 237 6.72 6.00 -4.18
C TYR A 237 7.18 5.73 -5.62
N MET A 238 6.27 5.68 -6.59
CA MET A 238 6.61 5.44 -7.99
C MET A 238 7.58 6.50 -8.52
N PRO A 239 8.63 6.12 -9.27
CA PRO A 239 9.51 7.08 -9.93
C PRO A 239 8.82 7.71 -11.16
N SER A 240 9.40 8.80 -11.68
CA SER A 240 9.00 9.34 -12.99
C SER A 240 9.19 8.28 -14.08
N GLY A 241 8.19 8.08 -14.93
CA GLY A 241 8.21 7.06 -16.00
C GLY A 241 7.66 5.68 -15.63
N GLN A 242 7.33 5.40 -14.36
CA GLN A 242 6.66 4.15 -13.97
C GLN A 242 5.35 4.43 -13.23
N ASP A 243 4.27 3.72 -13.61
CA ASP A 243 2.95 3.79 -12.96
C ASP A 243 2.43 2.44 -12.40
N SER A 244 3.28 1.41 -12.32
CA SER A 244 2.95 0.05 -11.84
C SER A 244 3.83 -0.36 -10.66
N LEU A 245 3.34 -1.30 -9.83
CA LEU A 245 3.99 -1.80 -8.62
C LEU A 245 4.37 -3.28 -8.72
N ALA A 246 5.28 -3.72 -7.84
CA ALA A 246 5.63 -5.12 -7.65
C ALA A 246 5.13 -5.61 -6.29
N LEU A 247 4.35 -6.70 -6.26
CA LEU A 247 3.91 -7.36 -5.03
C LEU A 247 4.88 -8.49 -4.66
N LEU A 248 5.39 -8.50 -3.43
CA LEU A 248 6.26 -9.57 -2.90
C LEU A 248 5.52 -10.30 -1.78
N ILE A 249 4.92 -11.45 -2.09
CA ILE A 249 3.94 -12.12 -1.23
C ILE A 249 4.57 -13.33 -0.53
N ASP A 250 4.68 -13.25 0.79
CA ASP A 250 5.18 -14.32 1.65
C ASP A 250 4.05 -14.97 2.47
N PHE A 251 3.69 -16.21 2.11
CA PHE A 251 2.65 -16.95 2.82
C PHE A 251 3.14 -17.71 4.06
N LYS A 252 4.43 -17.58 4.43
CA LYS A 252 5.00 -18.20 5.62
C LYS A 252 4.31 -17.72 6.89
N ALA A 253 3.90 -18.66 7.75
CA ALA A 253 3.39 -18.33 9.07
C ALA A 253 4.49 -17.68 9.93
N HIS A 254 4.16 -16.62 10.68
CA HIS A 254 5.13 -15.85 11.44
C HIS A 254 4.89 -15.98 12.97
N PRO A 255 5.94 -15.99 13.81
CA PRO A 255 5.79 -15.96 15.28
C PRO A 255 5.13 -14.69 15.80
N VAL A 256 5.28 -13.58 15.07
CA VAL A 256 4.68 -12.27 15.38
C VAL A 256 3.34 -12.15 14.65
N GLY A 257 2.27 -11.86 15.39
CA GLY A 257 0.90 -11.79 14.89
C GLY A 257 -0.01 -12.85 15.51
N THR A 258 -1.22 -12.96 14.96
CA THR A 258 -2.24 -13.90 15.43
C THR A 258 -1.89 -15.32 14.99
N GLN A 259 -1.61 -16.20 15.94
CA GLN A 259 -1.33 -17.60 15.65
C GLN A 259 -2.58 -18.30 15.09
N GLY A 260 -2.42 -18.93 13.92
CA GLY A 260 -3.49 -19.52 13.13
C GLY A 260 -3.97 -18.62 11.99
N GLY A 261 -3.54 -18.92 10.77
CA GLY A 261 -3.94 -18.22 9.55
C GLY A 261 -5.42 -18.37 9.25
N LYS A 262 -6.24 -17.45 9.77
CA LYS A 262 -7.66 -17.36 9.44
C LYS A 262 -7.79 -16.80 8.03
N ILE A 263 -8.23 -17.66 7.11
CA ILE A 263 -8.65 -17.24 5.76
C ILE A 263 -9.61 -16.06 5.91
N PRO A 264 -9.38 -14.92 5.23
CA PRO A 264 -10.29 -13.78 5.30
C PRO A 264 -11.73 -14.20 4.97
N PRO A 265 -12.75 -13.71 5.70
CA PRO A 265 -14.14 -13.96 5.36
C PRO A 265 -14.41 -13.61 3.89
N VAL A 266 -15.19 -14.45 3.20
CA VAL A 266 -15.46 -14.33 1.76
C VAL A 266 -15.97 -12.93 1.37
N GLY A 267 -16.73 -12.27 2.25
CA GLY A 267 -17.17 -10.88 2.05
C GLY A 267 -16.00 -9.89 1.93
N THR A 268 -15.04 -9.95 2.85
CA THR A 268 -13.82 -9.12 2.82
C THR A 268 -12.98 -9.42 1.58
N GLY A 269 -12.81 -10.70 1.22
CA GLY A 269 -12.10 -11.10 0.00
C GLY A 269 -12.75 -10.55 -1.27
N ARG A 270 -14.08 -10.59 -1.37
CA ARG A 270 -14.84 -10.01 -2.50
C ARG A 270 -14.73 -8.49 -2.56
N GLN A 271 -14.76 -7.80 -1.41
CA GLN A 271 -14.61 -6.35 -1.33
C GLN A 271 -13.23 -5.90 -1.78
N VAL A 272 -12.17 -6.57 -1.31
CA VAL A 272 -10.78 -6.30 -1.75
C VAL A 272 -10.62 -6.57 -3.25
N LEU A 273 -11.14 -7.69 -3.75
CA LEU A 273 -11.09 -8.01 -5.19
C LEU A 273 -11.81 -6.96 -6.04
N HIS A 274 -13.00 -6.51 -5.61
CA HIS A 274 -13.75 -5.44 -6.27
C HIS A 274 -12.94 -4.14 -6.35
N ILE A 275 -12.34 -3.71 -5.24
CA ILE A 275 -11.52 -2.50 -5.18
C ILE A 275 -10.33 -2.59 -6.15
N LEU A 276 -9.58 -3.71 -6.10
CA LEU A 276 -8.41 -3.91 -6.96
C LEU A 276 -8.77 -3.94 -8.45
N GLN A 277 -9.81 -4.67 -8.83
CA GLN A 277 -10.22 -4.81 -10.24
C GLN A 277 -10.87 -3.53 -10.79
N THR A 278 -11.64 -2.81 -9.97
CA THR A 278 -12.44 -1.66 -10.41
C THR A 278 -11.66 -0.34 -10.35
N HIS A 279 -10.96 -0.07 -9.24
CA HIS A 279 -10.39 1.25 -8.91
C HIS A 279 -8.86 1.32 -9.04
N TYR A 280 -8.17 0.18 -9.13
CA TYR A 280 -6.73 0.10 -9.38
C TYR A 280 -6.36 -0.63 -10.69
N PRO A 281 -7.01 -0.29 -11.84
CA PRO A 281 -6.68 -0.91 -13.12
C PRO A 281 -5.21 -0.71 -13.47
N GLU A 282 -4.61 -1.73 -14.10
CA GLU A 282 -3.25 -1.68 -14.65
C GLU A 282 -2.11 -1.37 -13.64
N ARG A 283 -2.39 -1.33 -12.33
CA ARG A 283 -1.38 -1.06 -11.30
C ARG A 283 -0.44 -2.23 -11.03
N LEU A 284 -0.91 -3.49 -11.14
CA LEU A 284 -0.05 -4.65 -10.95
C LEU A 284 0.91 -4.78 -12.15
N GLY A 285 2.21 -4.67 -11.90
CA GLY A 285 3.27 -4.97 -12.89
C GLY A 285 3.84 -6.37 -12.71
N LYS A 286 4.17 -6.74 -11.46
CA LYS A 286 4.64 -8.09 -11.10
C LYS A 286 4.05 -8.54 -9.77
N ALA A 287 3.81 -9.83 -9.59
CA ALA A 287 3.58 -10.45 -8.29
C ALA A 287 4.52 -11.64 -8.13
N LEU A 288 5.34 -11.63 -7.10
CA LEU A 288 6.26 -12.71 -6.73
C LEU A 288 5.70 -13.41 -5.50
N LEU A 289 5.53 -14.73 -5.57
CA LEU A 289 4.87 -15.51 -4.52
C LEU A 289 5.83 -16.58 -4.01
N THR A 290 6.02 -16.63 -2.69
CA THR A 290 6.90 -17.59 -2.01
C THR A 290 6.25 -18.19 -0.76
N ASN A 291 6.79 -19.31 -0.28
CA ASN A 291 6.30 -20.09 0.86
C ASN A 291 4.81 -20.48 0.75
N ILE A 292 4.29 -20.64 -0.47
CA ILE A 292 2.89 -20.93 -0.76
C ILE A 292 2.51 -22.28 -0.13
N PRO A 293 1.58 -22.33 0.84
CA PRO A 293 1.15 -23.61 1.41
C PRO A 293 0.56 -24.50 0.32
N TRP A 294 0.61 -25.81 0.49
CA TRP A 294 -0.05 -26.75 -0.43
C TRP A 294 -1.54 -26.41 -0.65
N LEU A 295 -2.23 -25.91 0.39
CA LEU A 295 -3.61 -25.42 0.29
C LEU A 295 -3.74 -24.04 -0.41
N GLY A 296 -2.70 -23.21 -0.38
CA GLY A 296 -2.62 -21.93 -1.09
C GLY A 296 -2.64 -22.10 -2.61
N TRP A 297 -2.02 -23.17 -3.12
CA TRP A 297 -2.13 -23.57 -4.54
C TRP A 297 -3.57 -23.89 -4.96
N THR A 298 -4.40 -24.43 -4.06
CA THR A 298 -5.83 -24.63 -4.30
C THR A 298 -6.59 -23.30 -4.34
N PHE A 299 -6.28 -22.37 -3.44
CA PHE A 299 -6.87 -21.03 -3.46
C PHE A 299 -6.50 -20.25 -4.74
N LEU A 300 -5.22 -20.30 -5.14
CA LEU A 300 -4.76 -19.72 -6.41
C LEU A 300 -5.51 -20.32 -7.61
N LYS A 301 -5.67 -21.65 -7.68
CA LYS A 301 -6.46 -22.32 -8.72
C LYS A 301 -7.95 -21.93 -8.72
N ILE A 302 -8.52 -21.54 -7.58
CA ILE A 302 -9.91 -21.08 -7.47
C ILE A 302 -10.06 -19.63 -7.97
N ILE A 303 -9.09 -18.75 -7.72
CA ILE A 303 -9.15 -17.36 -8.21
C ILE A 303 -8.66 -17.22 -9.66
N HIS A 304 -7.81 -18.14 -10.14
CA HIS A 304 -7.21 -18.14 -11.48
C HIS A 304 -8.19 -17.99 -12.66
N PRO A 305 -9.42 -18.55 -12.67
CA PRO A 305 -10.41 -18.30 -13.73
C PRO A 305 -10.93 -16.86 -13.79
N PHE A 306 -10.75 -16.09 -12.71
CA PHE A 306 -11.14 -14.67 -12.59
C PHE A 306 -9.94 -13.72 -12.73
N ILE A 307 -8.76 -14.27 -13.04
CA ILE A 307 -7.53 -13.54 -13.34
C ILE A 307 -7.38 -13.52 -14.87
N ASP A 308 -7.51 -12.33 -15.47
CA ASP A 308 -7.32 -12.12 -16.91
C ASP A 308 -5.96 -12.68 -17.39
N PRO A 309 -5.85 -13.24 -18.61
CA PRO A 309 -4.58 -13.74 -19.15
C PRO A 309 -3.37 -12.81 -18.97
N LEU A 310 -3.52 -11.50 -19.18
CA LEU A 310 -2.45 -10.51 -18.99
C LEU A 310 -2.02 -10.38 -17.52
N THR A 311 -2.90 -10.72 -16.58
CA THR A 311 -2.57 -10.75 -15.15
C THR A 311 -1.83 -12.05 -14.78
N ARG A 312 -2.02 -13.15 -15.51
CA ARG A 312 -1.32 -14.42 -15.25
C ARG A 312 0.17 -14.36 -15.58
N GLU A 313 0.55 -13.66 -16.65
CA GLU A 313 1.96 -13.43 -17.05
C GLU A 313 2.76 -12.60 -16.02
N LYS A 314 2.05 -11.88 -15.15
CA LYS A 314 2.63 -11.06 -14.08
C LYS A 314 2.93 -11.88 -12.81
N LEU A 315 2.38 -13.09 -12.68
CA LEU A 315 2.57 -13.96 -11.52
C LEU A 315 3.85 -14.80 -11.66
N VAL A 316 4.69 -14.77 -10.62
CA VAL A 316 5.92 -15.55 -10.50
C VAL A 316 5.79 -16.43 -9.27
N PHE A 317 5.90 -17.74 -9.47
CA PHE A 317 5.79 -18.75 -8.41
C PHE A 317 7.12 -19.48 -8.25
N ASP A 318 7.57 -19.64 -7.01
CA ASP A 318 8.72 -20.49 -6.64
C ASP A 318 10.00 -20.21 -7.46
N GLN A 319 10.24 -18.94 -7.82
CA GLN A 319 11.49 -18.46 -8.41
C GLN A 319 12.27 -17.60 -7.41
N PRO A 320 13.62 -17.56 -7.48
CA PRO A 320 14.43 -16.61 -6.72
C PRO A 320 13.99 -15.17 -6.97
N PHE A 321 13.78 -14.38 -5.91
CA PHE A 321 13.30 -13.00 -6.02
C PHE A 321 14.39 -12.08 -6.58
N GLU A 322 15.67 -12.42 -6.35
CA GLU A 322 16.81 -11.69 -6.91
C GLU A 322 16.92 -11.71 -8.44
N ASN A 323 16.16 -12.58 -9.13
CA ASN A 323 16.05 -12.55 -10.59
C ASN A 323 15.23 -11.35 -11.09
N TYR A 324 14.49 -10.69 -10.21
CA TYR A 324 13.50 -9.65 -10.53
C TYR A 324 13.68 -8.37 -9.70
N VAL A 325 14.41 -8.43 -8.58
CA VAL A 325 14.67 -7.30 -7.69
C VAL A 325 16.18 -7.25 -7.41
N PRO A 326 16.86 -6.11 -7.62
CA PRO A 326 18.28 -5.96 -7.33
C PRO A 326 18.60 -6.30 -5.86
N LYS A 327 19.64 -7.09 -5.61
CA LYS A 327 19.94 -7.59 -4.25
C LYS A 327 20.17 -6.45 -3.25
N VAL A 328 20.75 -5.35 -3.69
CA VAL A 328 20.95 -4.10 -2.92
C VAL A 328 19.66 -3.43 -2.44
N GLN A 329 18.49 -3.83 -2.95
CA GLN A 329 17.16 -3.34 -2.53
C GLN A 329 16.19 -4.45 -2.08
N LEU A 330 16.61 -5.72 -2.15
CA LEU A 330 15.82 -6.88 -1.74
C LEU A 330 16.11 -7.25 -0.27
N ASP A 331 15.06 -7.54 0.51
CA ASP A 331 15.15 -8.01 1.90
C ASP A 331 15.94 -9.33 1.98
N LYS A 332 16.89 -9.44 2.92
CA LYS A 332 17.74 -10.63 3.13
C LYS A 332 16.94 -11.91 3.37
N ASP A 333 15.73 -11.79 3.93
CA ASP A 333 14.83 -12.92 4.17
C ASP A 333 14.33 -13.53 2.84
N PHE A 334 14.57 -12.84 1.72
CA PHE A 334 14.27 -13.21 0.34
C PHE A 334 15.54 -13.27 -0.53
N HIS A 335 16.71 -13.53 0.08
CA HIS A 335 18.01 -13.68 -0.57
C HIS A 335 18.65 -12.42 -1.19
N GLY A 336 18.18 -11.23 -0.79
CA GLY A 336 18.87 -9.96 -1.04
C GLY A 336 19.94 -9.61 0.00
N ASP A 337 20.49 -8.39 -0.12
CA ASP A 337 21.57 -7.87 0.74
C ASP A 337 21.04 -6.99 1.89
N VAL A 338 19.77 -6.57 1.82
CA VAL A 338 19.18 -5.61 2.76
C VAL A 338 18.79 -6.31 4.07
N ASN A 339 19.51 -6.02 5.15
CA ASN A 339 19.12 -6.41 6.51
C ASN A 339 17.96 -5.54 7.02
N PHE A 340 16.77 -5.72 6.44
CA PHE A 340 15.58 -4.98 6.87
C PHE A 340 15.06 -5.52 8.21
N VAL A 341 14.75 -4.61 9.13
CA VAL A 341 14.16 -4.94 10.43
C VAL A 341 12.95 -4.04 10.65
N TYR A 342 11.76 -4.64 10.73
CA TYR A 342 10.54 -3.88 10.98
C TYR A 342 10.42 -3.49 12.45
N GLU A 343 10.58 -2.20 12.74
CA GLU A 343 10.22 -1.57 14.00
C GLU A 343 9.21 -0.47 13.70
N HIS A 344 7.96 -0.60 14.18
CA HIS A 344 6.85 0.27 13.76
C HIS A 344 7.14 1.76 13.98
N ASP A 345 7.65 2.13 15.17
CA ASP A 345 7.93 3.52 15.54
C ASP A 345 9.05 4.18 14.72
N LYS A 346 9.91 3.38 14.06
CA LYS A 346 10.94 3.86 13.12
C LYS A 346 10.44 3.86 11.68
N TYR A 347 9.77 2.78 11.28
CA TYR A 347 9.34 2.55 9.91
C TYR A 347 8.14 3.42 9.52
N TRP A 348 7.08 3.41 10.33
CA TRP A 348 5.77 3.94 9.94
C TRP A 348 5.78 5.46 9.75
N PRO A 349 6.35 6.28 10.68
CA PRO A 349 6.45 7.72 10.47
C PRO A 349 7.29 8.06 9.22
N LYS A 350 8.44 7.40 9.04
CA LYS A 350 9.34 7.72 7.91
C LYS A 350 8.78 7.28 6.56
N MET A 351 8.02 6.18 6.53
CA MET A 351 7.32 5.73 5.32
C MET A 351 6.31 6.78 4.84
N ILE A 352 5.52 7.33 5.78
CA ILE A 352 4.54 8.39 5.52
C ILE A 352 5.24 9.68 5.12
N GLU A 353 6.29 10.09 5.84
CA GLU A 353 7.08 11.30 5.54
C GLU A 353 7.57 11.30 4.09
N ILE A 354 8.20 10.22 3.63
CA ILE A 354 8.69 10.09 2.24
C ILE A 354 7.54 10.11 1.22
N SER A 355 6.39 9.47 1.51
CA SER A 355 5.19 9.57 0.65
C SER A 355 4.71 11.01 0.56
N GLN A 356 4.61 11.71 1.69
CA GLN A 356 4.14 13.10 1.72
C GLN A 356 5.13 14.04 1.03
N GLU A 357 6.44 13.90 1.20
CA GLU A 357 7.45 14.69 0.48
C GLU A 357 7.29 14.55 -1.06
N LYS A 358 7.17 13.30 -1.55
CA LYS A 358 6.92 13.02 -2.97
C LYS A 358 5.58 13.60 -3.44
N LYS A 359 4.55 13.53 -2.60
CA LYS A 359 3.21 14.05 -2.89
C LYS A 359 3.15 15.58 -2.94
N HIS A 360 3.87 16.26 -2.05
CA HIS A 360 4.02 17.72 -2.07
C HIS A 360 4.79 18.14 -3.33
N LYS A 361 5.92 17.50 -3.67
CA LYS A 361 6.64 17.74 -4.94
C LYS A 361 5.70 17.60 -6.15
N TYR A 362 4.94 16.51 -6.20
CA TYR A 362 3.96 16.23 -7.26
C TYR A 362 2.90 17.33 -7.37
N PHE A 363 2.31 17.75 -6.24
CA PHE A 363 1.24 18.75 -6.24
C PHE A 363 1.76 20.15 -6.58
N THR A 364 2.93 20.55 -6.06
CA THR A 364 3.58 21.80 -6.43
C THR A 364 3.96 21.83 -7.92
N ARG A 365 4.33 20.70 -8.53
CA ARG A 365 4.55 20.61 -9.98
C ARG A 365 3.25 20.66 -10.77
N PHE A 366 2.17 20.07 -10.27
CA PHE A 366 0.83 20.22 -10.83
C PHE A 366 0.39 21.69 -10.86
N GLU A 367 0.62 22.44 -9.77
CA GLU A 367 0.38 23.89 -9.72
C GLU A 367 1.31 24.68 -10.66
N LYS A 368 2.63 24.38 -10.68
CA LYS A 368 3.61 25.00 -11.60
C LYS A 368 3.17 24.91 -13.06
N PHE A 369 2.59 23.78 -13.46
CA PHE A 369 2.13 23.52 -14.82
C PHE A 369 0.63 23.82 -15.05
N GLY A 370 0.05 24.72 -14.23
CA GLY A 370 -1.26 25.33 -14.47
C GLY A 370 -2.46 24.56 -13.90
N ALA A 371 -2.24 23.59 -13.01
CA ALA A 371 -3.27 22.83 -12.29
C ALA A 371 -4.35 22.20 -13.20
N CYS A 372 -3.95 21.76 -14.40
CA CYS A 372 -4.85 21.29 -15.44
C CYS A 372 -4.91 19.76 -15.54
N ILE A 373 -6.10 19.25 -15.93
CA ILE A 373 -6.34 17.82 -16.15
C ILE A 373 -5.56 17.34 -17.37
N GLY A 374 -4.94 16.15 -17.27
CA GLY A 374 -4.18 15.52 -18.34
C GLY A 374 -2.67 15.78 -18.34
N LEU A 375 -2.12 16.41 -17.29
CA LEU A 375 -0.67 16.44 -17.05
C LEU A 375 -0.12 15.02 -16.84
N SER A 376 1.14 14.78 -17.22
CA SER A 376 1.77 13.46 -17.12
C SER A 376 2.40 13.22 -15.75
N GLU A 377 2.24 12.01 -15.20
CA GLU A 377 2.96 11.51 -14.04
C GLU A 377 4.49 11.52 -14.24
N VAL A 378 4.99 11.49 -15.49
CA VAL A 378 6.40 11.71 -15.82
C VAL A 378 6.81 13.13 -15.41
N ASP A 379 6.08 14.13 -15.89
CA ASP A 379 6.32 15.54 -15.60
C ASP A 379 6.06 15.89 -14.14
N LEU A 380 5.03 15.31 -13.51
CA LEU A 380 4.66 15.63 -12.13
C LEU A 380 5.61 15.00 -11.10
N ARG A 381 6.20 13.83 -11.38
CA ARG A 381 7.21 13.19 -10.51
C ARG A 381 8.65 13.64 -10.81
N GLY A 382 8.91 14.08 -12.04
CA GLY A 382 10.22 14.46 -12.54
C GLY A 382 10.77 15.77 -11.95
N ASP A 383 11.91 16.19 -12.49
CA ASP A 383 12.63 17.41 -12.10
C ASP A 383 12.86 18.37 -13.27
N ASN A 384 12.31 18.05 -14.44
CA ASN A 384 12.34 18.86 -15.65
C ASN A 384 11.68 20.24 -15.45
N ASP A 385 12.22 21.27 -16.09
CA ASP A 385 11.69 22.63 -15.98
C ASP A 385 10.49 22.89 -16.90
N GLU A 386 10.53 22.34 -18.11
CA GLU A 386 9.48 22.38 -19.13
C GLU A 386 8.82 21.01 -19.27
N LEU A 387 7.56 20.96 -19.73
CA LEU A 387 6.82 19.70 -19.90
C LEU A 387 7.43 18.83 -21.01
N ILE A 388 7.75 17.58 -20.65
CA ILE A 388 8.13 16.51 -21.58
C ILE A 388 6.89 16.03 -22.35
N HIS A 389 5.73 16.00 -21.69
CA HIS A 389 4.44 15.66 -22.29
C HIS A 389 3.44 16.82 -22.11
N PRO A 390 3.49 17.86 -22.97
CA PRO A 390 2.47 18.92 -22.99
C PRO A 390 1.06 18.35 -23.09
N VAL A 391 0.10 18.95 -22.37
CA VAL A 391 -1.28 18.43 -22.28
C VAL A 391 -1.93 18.33 -23.66
N GLY A 392 -2.49 17.16 -23.97
CA GLY A 392 -3.07 16.85 -25.27
C GLY A 392 -2.05 16.37 -26.33
N THR A 393 -0.77 16.24 -26.00
CA THR A 393 0.23 15.57 -26.86
C THR A 393 0.45 14.12 -26.43
N ILE A 394 0.62 13.21 -27.40
CA ILE A 394 0.83 11.78 -27.17
C ILE A 394 1.43 11.04 -28.38
#